data_AF-A0AA48QVT4-F1
#
_entry.id   AF-A0AA48QVT4-F1
#
_cell.length_a   1.000
_cell.length_b   1.000
_cell.length_c   1.000
_cell.angle_alpha   90.00
_cell.angle_beta   90.00
_cell.angle_gamma   90.00
#
_symmetry.space_group_name_H-M   'P 1'
#
loop_
_entity.id
_entity.type
_entity.pdbx_description
1 polymer ?
#
loop_
_entity_poly.entity_id
_entity_poly.type
_entity_poly.pdbx_seq_one_letter_code
_entity_poly.pdbx_strand_id
1 'polypeptide(L)'
;MSLLDVGTSCATCALVDFLPFTCLSCERVFCREHVQGHDCSQPQIQAGPSRKRLRGTCAFGECKVETIESVGGLEGAAEDNVARQVRCVCGGAFCVKHRSQEAHECTAPRALSARQDAQIVRRDKAAEVMAKHFPIQAGKERIAVPKQVDRTRTGSPPRLNPSSSTVPNPAPSPSPSPALLTANDKLYKLHQTKTRSLARPLDAKVPRDKSAALEFVVDEGGARVRTWLAGGGKYAPTAAGAAIGTGKPERIWVPHAMPGGKLFDTLIARAKMSRAGLQLAALVISLRPDAPRAATPLDLTLSAGEQVTSGDVIVLVRGWE
;
A
#
# COMPACT_ATOMS: atom_id res chain seq x y z
N MET A 1 14.95 3.14 -25.07
CA MET A 1 14.21 3.60 -23.88
C MET A 1 15.16 3.56 -22.69
N SER A 2 15.70 4.72 -22.28
CA SER A 2 16.64 4.85 -21.16
C SER A 2 15.90 4.62 -19.84
N LEU A 3 16.04 3.41 -19.31
CA LEU A 3 15.42 3.00 -18.05
C LEU A 3 16.28 3.49 -16.89
N LEU A 4 15.91 4.68 -16.39
CA LEU A 4 16.20 5.23 -15.06
C LEU A 4 17.61 5.82 -14.86
N ASP A 5 17.83 7.02 -15.39
CA ASP A 5 18.84 7.98 -14.89
C ASP A 5 18.42 8.51 -13.51
N VAL A 6 18.30 7.62 -12.52
CA VAL A 6 17.94 7.99 -11.16
C VAL A 6 19.25 8.23 -10.40
N GLY A 7 19.55 9.51 -10.18
CA GLY A 7 20.77 9.98 -9.52
C GLY A 7 21.56 10.93 -10.41
N THR A 8 22.59 11.53 -9.83
CA THR A 8 23.47 12.47 -10.53
C THR A 8 24.91 12.11 -10.24
N SER A 9 25.77 12.16 -11.25
CA SER A 9 27.18 11.84 -11.12
C SER A 9 27.95 12.93 -10.38
N CYS A 10 28.82 12.51 -9.47
CA CYS A 10 29.76 13.40 -8.81
C CYS A 10 30.75 14.00 -9.83
N ALA A 11 30.97 15.31 -9.75
CA ALA A 11 31.90 16.03 -10.64
C ALA A 11 33.37 15.57 -10.51
N THR A 12 33.75 14.94 -9.38
CA THR A 12 35.13 14.50 -9.12
C THR A 12 35.36 13.03 -9.47
N CYS A 13 34.47 12.12 -9.05
CA CYS A 13 34.69 10.67 -9.20
C CYS A 13 33.67 9.95 -10.11
N ALA A 14 32.76 10.69 -10.75
CA ALA A 14 31.67 10.16 -11.58
C ALA A 14 30.70 9.16 -10.89
N LEU A 15 30.84 8.92 -9.58
CA LEU A 15 29.92 8.09 -8.81
C LEU A 15 28.51 8.71 -8.86
N VAL A 16 27.53 7.92 -9.29
CA VAL A 16 26.12 8.33 -9.29
C VAL A 16 25.59 8.21 -7.87
N ASP A 17 25.30 9.35 -7.23
CA ASP A 17 24.68 9.41 -5.91
C ASP A 17 23.18 9.69 -6.07
N PHE A 18 22.38 9.04 -5.22
CA PHE A 18 20.94 9.24 -5.16
C PHE A 18 20.55 10.46 -4.31
N LEU A 19 21.47 10.91 -3.43
CA LEU A 19 21.36 12.16 -2.67
C LEU A 19 22.55 13.08 -2.98
N PRO A 20 22.60 13.66 -4.19
CA PRO A 20 23.66 14.59 -4.55
C PRO A 20 23.73 15.81 -3.63
N PHE A 21 24.95 16.19 -3.27
CA PHE A 21 25.21 17.45 -2.59
C PHE A 21 25.61 18.49 -3.64
N THR A 22 24.83 19.55 -3.77
CA THR A 22 25.19 20.71 -4.59
C THR A 22 26.01 21.68 -3.75
N CYS A 23 27.19 22.07 -4.25
CA CYS A 23 27.95 23.14 -3.62
C CYS A 23 27.29 24.49 -3.90
N LEU A 24 26.95 25.26 -2.86
CA LEU A 24 26.33 26.58 -3.01
C LEU A 24 27.25 27.63 -3.65
N SER A 25 28.57 27.37 -3.69
CA SER A 25 29.56 28.31 -4.23
C SER A 25 29.95 28.01 -5.69
N CYS A 26 29.83 26.78 -6.17
CA CYS A 26 30.15 26.47 -7.58
C CYS A 26 29.04 25.75 -8.34
N GLU A 27 27.91 25.46 -7.68
CA GLU A 27 26.72 24.79 -8.20
C GLU A 27 26.95 23.38 -8.78
N ARG A 28 28.16 22.83 -8.62
CA ARG A 28 28.49 21.46 -9.03
C ARG A 28 27.97 20.45 -8.02
N VAL A 29 27.68 19.25 -8.52
CA VAL A 29 27.17 18.12 -7.77
C VAL A 29 28.31 17.23 -7.31
N PHE A 30 28.32 16.87 -6.04
CA PHE A 30 29.32 16.00 -5.43
C PHE A 30 28.66 14.87 -4.63
N CYS A 31 29.34 13.73 -4.50
CA CYS A 31 28.97 12.72 -3.53
C CYS A 31 29.39 13.15 -2.10
N ARG A 32 28.93 12.40 -1.10
CA ARG A 32 29.23 12.67 0.33
C ARG A 32 30.72 12.85 0.65
N GLU A 33 31.60 12.15 -0.03
CA GLU A 33 33.05 12.19 0.22
C GLU A 33 33.71 13.41 -0.43
N HIS A 34 33.28 13.79 -1.65
CA HIS A 34 33.93 14.85 -2.41
C HIS A 34 33.37 16.26 -2.15
N VAL A 35 32.19 16.40 -1.52
CA VAL A 35 31.63 17.72 -1.23
C VAL A 35 32.50 18.55 -0.27
N GLN A 36 33.23 17.90 0.64
CA GLN A 36 34.06 18.58 1.64
C GLN A 36 35.48 18.94 1.16
N GLY A 37 35.99 18.23 0.14
CA GLY A 37 37.38 18.35 -0.32
C GLY A 37 37.52 18.88 -1.75
N HIS A 38 36.48 19.49 -2.32
CA HIS A 38 36.55 20.04 -3.66
C HIS A 38 37.20 21.43 -3.66
N ASP A 39 38.05 21.70 -4.66
CA ASP A 39 38.64 23.02 -4.86
C ASP A 39 37.59 23.98 -5.41
N CYS A 40 36.88 24.66 -4.51
CA CYS A 40 35.91 25.66 -4.89
C CYS A 40 36.62 26.95 -5.34
N SER A 41 36.50 27.30 -6.63
CA SER A 41 37.11 28.52 -7.16
C SER A 41 36.41 29.80 -6.70
N GLN A 42 35.18 29.72 -6.17
CA GLN A 42 34.52 30.90 -5.61
C GLN A 42 34.89 31.04 -4.13
N PRO A 43 35.26 32.25 -3.67
CA PRO A 43 35.50 32.50 -2.26
C PRO A 43 34.23 32.13 -1.50
N GLN A 44 34.38 31.34 -0.42
CA GLN A 44 33.26 30.92 0.41
C GLN A 44 32.35 32.11 0.67
N ILE A 45 31.10 32.01 0.19
CA ILE A 45 30.06 32.99 0.51
C ILE A 45 30.00 33.01 2.03
N GLN A 46 30.48 34.11 2.62
CA GLN A 46 30.55 34.27 4.06
C GLN A 46 29.20 33.89 4.64
N ALA A 47 29.22 33.00 5.65
CA ALA A 47 28.03 32.48 6.30
C ALA A 47 27.02 33.62 6.45
N GLY A 48 25.91 33.53 5.73
CA GLY A 48 24.90 34.58 5.71
C GLY A 48 24.54 34.98 7.15
N PRO A 49 24.07 36.22 7.38
CA PRO A 49 23.87 36.77 8.71
C PRO A 49 23.18 35.73 9.58
N SER A 50 23.84 35.32 10.67
CA SER A 50 23.39 34.28 11.57
C SER A 50 21.93 34.55 11.94
N ARG A 51 21.01 33.84 11.27
CA ARG A 51 19.57 34.02 11.50
C ARG A 51 19.35 33.70 12.97
N LYS A 52 18.77 34.66 13.69
CA LYS A 52 18.48 34.51 15.11
C LYS A 52 17.56 33.29 15.24
N ARG A 53 18.05 32.26 15.92
CA ARG A 53 17.23 31.10 16.25
C ARG A 53 16.24 31.55 17.32
N LEU A 54 14.95 31.33 17.09
CA LEU A 54 13.94 31.47 18.13
C LEU A 54 14.30 30.51 19.25
N ARG A 55 14.79 31.02 20.39
CA ARG A 55 15.06 30.20 21.56
C ARG A 55 13.79 30.15 22.40
N GLY A 56 13.13 29.00 22.39
CA GLY A 56 11.98 28.69 23.23
C GLY A 56 12.24 27.44 24.06
N THR A 57 11.89 27.48 25.34
CA THR A 57 11.88 26.33 26.26
C THR A 57 10.46 25.77 26.38
N CYS A 58 10.37 24.48 26.66
CA CYS A 58 9.10 23.79 26.86
C CYS A 58 8.26 24.44 27.96
N ALA A 59 6.97 24.69 27.68
CA ALA A 59 6.04 25.32 28.61
C ALA A 59 5.55 24.40 29.75
N PHE A 60 5.92 23.12 29.73
CA PHE A 60 5.53 22.15 30.76
C PHE A 60 6.47 22.19 31.97
N GLY A 61 5.99 22.76 33.09
CA GLY A 61 6.67 22.75 34.39
C GLY A 61 8.11 23.28 34.31
N GLU A 62 9.05 22.53 34.89
CA GLU A 62 10.48 22.86 34.90
C GLU A 62 11.26 22.27 33.71
N CYS A 63 10.59 21.91 32.62
CA CYS A 63 11.24 21.29 31.47
C CYS A 63 12.15 22.29 30.71
N LYS A 64 13.46 22.17 30.88
CA LYS A 64 14.48 23.00 30.20
C LYS A 64 14.75 22.59 28.73
N VAL A 65 14.02 21.63 28.19
CA VAL A 65 14.22 21.15 26.81
C VAL A 65 13.66 22.17 25.83
N GLU A 66 14.40 22.40 24.75
CA GLU A 66 14.00 23.26 23.65
C GLU A 66 12.68 22.80 23.00
N THR A 67 11.84 23.76 22.62
CA THR A 67 10.59 23.49 21.90
C THR A 67 10.84 22.98 20.48
N ILE A 68 9.85 22.32 19.89
CA ILE A 68 9.94 21.88 18.49
C ILE A 68 10.14 23.08 17.55
N GLU A 69 9.52 24.22 17.90
CA GLU A 69 9.67 25.49 17.17
C GLU A 69 11.12 26.02 17.23
N SER A 70 11.84 25.86 18.34
CA SER A 70 13.22 26.36 18.46
C SER A 70 14.25 25.47 17.77
N VAL A 71 13.99 24.17 17.68
CA VAL A 71 14.83 23.23 16.92
C VAL A 71 14.62 23.39 15.41
N GLY A 72 13.39 23.64 14.96
CA GLY A 72 13.03 23.71 13.54
C GLY A 72 12.90 25.12 12.95
N GLY A 73 12.81 26.17 13.77
CA GLY A 73 12.45 27.52 13.34
C GLY A 73 13.64 28.39 12.97
N LEU A 74 13.68 28.81 11.71
CA LEU A 74 14.48 29.96 11.26
C LEU A 74 13.57 31.20 11.25
N GLU A 75 13.93 32.26 11.98
CA GLU A 75 13.27 33.56 11.83
C GLU A 75 13.42 34.05 10.37
N GLY A 76 12.32 34.46 9.76
CA GLY A 76 12.33 35.22 8.49
C GLY A 76 12.30 34.41 7.19
N ALA A 77 12.07 33.10 7.21
CA ALA A 77 11.81 32.36 5.97
C ALA A 77 10.32 32.35 5.63
N ALA A 78 10.01 32.55 4.35
CA ALA A 78 8.69 32.73 3.73
C ALA A 78 7.60 31.74 4.18
N GLU A 79 6.34 32.05 3.85
CA GLU A 79 5.10 31.47 4.38
C GLU A 79 4.97 29.93 4.31
N ASP A 80 5.85 29.23 3.59
CA ASP A 80 5.76 27.79 3.30
C ASP A 80 6.53 26.85 4.26
N ASN A 81 7.04 27.35 5.39
CA ASN A 81 7.78 26.48 6.33
C ASN A 81 6.85 25.56 7.12
N VAL A 82 6.83 24.28 6.77
CA VAL A 82 6.09 23.16 7.39
C VAL A 82 6.32 23.03 8.91
N ALA A 83 7.40 23.59 9.44
CA ALA A 83 7.70 23.60 10.88
C ALA A 83 6.99 24.73 11.66
N ARG A 84 6.18 25.58 11.00
CA ARG A 84 5.44 26.65 11.67
C ARG A 84 4.39 26.07 12.62
N GLN A 85 4.69 26.25 13.90
CA GLN A 85 3.72 26.30 14.98
C GLN A 85 3.14 24.95 15.43
N VAL A 86 4.02 24.06 15.90
CA VAL A 86 3.60 22.88 16.69
C VAL A 86 3.24 23.32 18.11
N ARG A 87 2.14 24.05 18.23
CA ARG A 87 1.55 24.44 19.51
C ARG A 87 0.41 23.52 19.86
N CYS A 88 0.23 23.29 21.14
CA CYS A 88 -0.98 22.65 21.62
C CYS A 88 -2.17 23.63 21.48
N VAL A 89 -3.39 23.09 21.52
CA VAL A 89 -4.64 23.87 21.55
C VAL A 89 -4.70 24.81 22.76
N CYS A 90 -3.98 24.51 23.85
CA CYS A 90 -3.83 25.43 24.99
C CYS A 90 -2.91 26.63 24.71
N GLY A 91 -2.31 26.74 23.53
CA GLY A 91 -1.38 27.80 23.12
C GLY A 91 0.07 27.59 23.56
N GLY A 92 0.33 26.59 24.41
CA GLY A 92 1.68 26.25 24.87
C GLY A 92 2.57 25.63 23.78
N ALA A 93 3.86 25.96 23.83
CA ALA A 93 4.89 25.35 22.99
C ALA A 93 5.66 24.31 23.82
N PHE A 94 5.79 23.09 23.28
CA PHE A 94 6.34 21.95 24.01
C PHE A 94 7.50 21.29 23.25
N CYS A 95 8.35 20.58 23.97
CA CYS A 95 9.36 19.71 23.37
C CYS A 95 8.71 18.42 22.83
N VAL A 96 9.48 17.59 22.12
CA VAL A 96 9.00 16.33 21.52
C VAL A 96 8.35 15.39 22.56
N LYS A 97 8.85 15.39 23.80
CA LYS A 97 8.32 14.54 24.88
C LYS A 97 6.98 15.03 25.43
N HIS A 98 6.76 16.34 25.47
CA HIS A 98 5.57 16.95 26.07
C HIS A 98 4.56 17.49 25.05
N ARG A 99 4.74 17.22 23.74
CA ARG A 99 3.85 17.73 22.69
C ARG A 99 2.44 17.15 22.69
N SER A 100 2.23 15.97 23.29
CA SER A 100 0.89 15.38 23.40
C SER A 100 0.12 16.01 24.56
N GLN A 101 -1.19 16.19 24.41
CA GLN A 101 -2.06 16.76 25.43
C GLN A 101 -2.01 16.00 26.77
N GLU A 102 -1.78 14.68 26.73
CA GLU A 102 -1.65 13.85 27.93
C GLU A 102 -0.34 14.07 28.67
N ALA A 103 0.74 14.38 27.95
CA ALA A 103 2.08 14.50 28.55
C ALA A 103 2.31 15.82 29.29
N HIS A 104 1.46 16.83 29.06
CA HIS A 104 1.54 18.13 29.74
C HIS A 104 0.27 18.51 30.50
N GLU A 105 -0.61 17.54 30.77
CA GLU A 105 -1.87 17.77 31.49
C GLU A 105 -2.67 18.94 30.90
N CYS A 106 -2.86 18.91 29.58
CA CYS A 106 -3.50 20.00 28.83
C CYS A 106 -4.89 20.33 29.39
N THR A 107 -5.11 21.60 29.74
CA THR A 107 -6.42 22.12 30.17
C THR A 107 -7.40 22.30 29.01
N ALA A 108 -6.90 22.46 27.78
CA ALA A 108 -7.76 22.57 26.61
C ALA A 108 -8.52 21.24 26.39
N PRO A 109 -9.77 21.30 25.88
CA PRO A 109 -10.55 20.11 25.56
C PRO A 109 -9.69 19.16 24.75
N ARG A 110 -9.66 17.89 25.18
CA ARG A 110 -8.87 16.89 24.47
C ARG A 110 -9.34 16.88 23.03
N ALA A 111 -8.43 17.11 22.09
CA ALA A 111 -8.68 16.89 20.68
C ALA A 111 -8.60 15.38 20.42
N LEU A 112 -9.31 14.59 21.23
CA LEU A 112 -9.58 13.20 20.94
C LEU A 112 -10.33 13.24 19.61
N SER A 113 -9.65 12.81 18.57
CA SER A 113 -10.33 12.56 17.31
C SER A 113 -11.51 11.64 17.64
N ALA A 114 -12.70 11.90 17.12
CA ALA A 114 -13.86 11.02 17.30
C ALA A 114 -13.52 9.53 17.01
N ARG A 115 -12.45 9.30 16.23
CA ARG A 115 -11.83 7.99 15.98
C ARG A 115 -11.18 7.35 17.21
N GLN A 116 -10.45 8.09 18.05
CA GLN A 116 -9.83 7.57 19.27
C GLN A 116 -10.90 7.22 20.31
N ASP A 117 -11.91 8.08 20.50
CA ASP A 117 -13.03 7.79 21.40
C ASP A 117 -13.80 6.56 20.92
N ALA A 118 -14.11 6.49 19.62
CA ALA A 118 -14.73 5.31 19.03
C ALA A 118 -13.87 4.05 19.20
N GLN A 119 -12.54 4.17 19.21
CA GLN A 119 -11.64 3.05 19.45
C GLN A 119 -11.64 2.61 20.91
N ILE A 120 -11.65 3.54 21.86
CA ILE A 120 -11.76 3.24 23.29
C ILE A 120 -13.09 2.53 23.56
N VAL A 121 -14.21 3.09 23.08
CA VAL A 121 -15.54 2.49 23.20
C VAL A 121 -15.59 1.09 22.59
N ARG A 122 -14.99 0.89 21.40
CA ARG A 122 -14.91 -0.45 20.78
C ARG A 122 -14.07 -1.42 21.61
N ARG A 123 -12.95 -0.96 22.17
CA ARG A 123 -12.06 -1.77 23.01
C ARG A 123 -12.78 -2.21 24.29
N ASP A 124 -13.49 -1.30 24.93
CA ASP A 124 -14.17 -1.56 26.19
C ASP A 124 -15.39 -2.47 25.97
N LYS A 125 -16.16 -2.25 24.90
CA LYS A 125 -17.24 -3.16 24.49
C LYS A 125 -16.71 -4.55 24.12
N ALA A 126 -15.58 -4.63 23.42
CA ALA A 126 -14.95 -5.91 23.12
C ALA A 126 -14.46 -6.61 24.40
N ALA A 127 -13.92 -5.88 25.38
CA ALA A 127 -13.54 -6.43 26.67
C ALA A 127 -14.76 -6.98 27.44
N GLU A 128 -15.88 -6.26 27.44
CA GLU A 128 -17.13 -6.71 28.05
C GLU A 128 -17.67 -7.98 27.39
N VAL A 129 -17.69 -8.04 26.06
CA VAL A 129 -18.11 -9.23 25.30
C VAL A 129 -17.18 -10.41 25.59
N MET A 130 -15.86 -10.19 25.63
CA MET A 130 -14.89 -11.23 25.95
C MET A 130 -15.07 -11.74 27.39
N ALA A 131 -15.35 -10.86 28.36
CA ALA A 131 -15.62 -11.25 29.73
C ALA A 131 -16.90 -12.09 29.85
N LYS A 132 -17.96 -11.75 29.09
CA LYS A 132 -19.22 -12.51 29.07
C LYS A 132 -19.08 -13.89 28.43
N HIS A 133 -18.37 -14.01 27.31
CA HIS A 133 -18.28 -15.26 26.56
C HIS A 133 -17.11 -16.16 26.98
N PHE A 134 -16.07 -15.61 27.61
CA PHE A 134 -14.86 -16.34 27.98
C PHE A 134 -14.44 -16.07 29.43
N PRO A 135 -15.25 -16.44 30.43
CA PRO A 135 -14.97 -16.15 31.84
C PRO A 135 -13.65 -16.76 32.34
N ILE A 136 -13.25 -17.92 31.79
CA ILE A 136 -11.98 -18.60 32.14
C ILE A 136 -10.75 -17.78 31.69
N GLN A 137 -10.90 -16.91 30.68
CA GLN A 137 -9.83 -16.04 30.21
C GLN A 137 -9.86 -14.65 30.85
N ALA A 138 -10.95 -14.25 31.52
CA ALA A 138 -11.12 -12.91 32.06
C ALA A 138 -10.13 -12.58 33.20
N GLY A 139 -9.62 -13.59 33.92
CA GLY A 139 -8.62 -13.42 34.98
C GLY A 139 -7.19 -13.83 34.60
N LYS A 140 -6.97 -14.35 33.39
CA LYS A 140 -5.60 -14.68 32.95
C LYS A 140 -4.96 -13.41 32.45
N GLU A 141 -3.93 -12.95 33.15
CA GLU A 141 -3.07 -11.87 32.69
C GLU A 141 -2.64 -12.21 31.26
N ARG A 142 -3.03 -11.37 30.31
CA ARG A 142 -2.61 -11.54 28.93
C ARG A 142 -1.10 -11.49 28.97
N ILE A 143 -0.45 -12.62 28.67
CA ILE A 143 0.99 -12.66 28.40
C ILE A 143 1.22 -11.53 27.40
N ALA A 144 1.85 -10.46 27.87
CA ALA A 144 2.10 -9.30 27.03
C ALA A 144 2.87 -9.84 25.84
N VAL A 145 2.25 -9.81 24.65
CA VAL A 145 2.94 -10.21 23.43
C VAL A 145 4.22 -9.39 23.46
N PRO A 146 5.40 -10.03 23.58
CA PRO A 146 6.64 -9.31 23.75
C PRO A 146 6.66 -8.27 22.64
N LYS A 147 6.81 -6.99 23.02
CA LYS A 147 6.83 -5.88 22.06
C LYS A 147 7.72 -6.37 20.95
N GLN A 148 7.14 -6.55 19.76
CA GLN A 148 7.91 -6.97 18.61
C GLN A 148 8.94 -5.87 18.44
N VAL A 149 10.14 -6.13 18.96
CA VAL A 149 11.29 -5.30 18.71
C VAL A 149 11.43 -5.51 17.23
N ASP A 150 10.99 -4.54 16.45
CA ASP A 150 11.38 -4.45 15.06
C ASP A 150 12.90 -4.50 15.13
N ARG A 151 13.44 -5.70 14.91
CA ARG A 151 14.85 -5.90 14.63
C ARG A 151 15.04 -4.99 13.44
N THR A 152 15.60 -3.83 13.71
CA THR A 152 16.00 -2.85 12.73
C THR A 152 16.79 -3.64 11.72
N ARG A 153 16.11 -3.98 10.62
CA ARG A 153 16.73 -4.53 9.45
C ARG A 153 17.61 -3.40 8.96
N THR A 154 18.87 -3.46 9.36
CA THR A 154 19.94 -2.67 8.78
C THR A 154 19.82 -2.84 7.26
N GLY A 155 19.43 -1.77 6.57
CA GLY A 155 19.50 -1.70 5.11
C GLY A 155 18.22 -1.83 4.30
N SER A 156 17.04 -1.38 4.78
CA SER A 156 15.96 -1.04 3.84
C SER A 156 15.85 0.49 3.71
N PRO A 157 15.99 1.06 2.50
CA PRO A 157 15.90 2.50 2.28
C PRO A 157 14.48 3.02 2.54
N PRO A 158 14.33 4.28 2.99
CA PRO A 158 13.04 4.89 3.28
C PRO A 158 12.20 4.99 2.00
N ARG A 159 10.96 4.51 2.07
CA ARG A 159 9.96 4.66 1.00
C ARG A 159 9.40 6.08 1.08
N LEU A 160 9.82 6.95 0.17
CA LEU A 160 9.33 8.31 0.06
C LEU A 160 7.86 8.32 -0.37
N ASN A 161 7.05 9.12 0.34
CA ASN A 161 5.72 9.50 -0.11
C ASN A 161 5.84 10.46 -1.31
N PRO A 162 5.03 10.31 -2.37
CA PRO A 162 5.05 11.24 -3.48
C PRO A 162 4.49 12.61 -3.06
N SER A 163 5.31 13.64 -3.19
CA SER A 163 4.91 15.04 -3.07
C SER A 163 4.03 15.41 -4.25
N SER A 164 2.83 15.93 -3.96
CA SER A 164 1.87 16.46 -4.93
C SER A 164 2.36 17.82 -5.44
N SER A 165 2.75 17.89 -6.71
CA SER A 165 3.00 19.13 -7.44
C SER A 165 1.67 19.76 -7.87
N THR A 166 1.40 20.96 -7.36
CA THR A 166 0.22 21.78 -7.69
C THR A 166 0.46 22.50 -9.02
N VAL A 167 -0.26 22.09 -10.07
CA VAL A 167 -0.39 22.85 -11.33
C VAL A 167 -1.73 23.61 -11.27
N PRO A 168 -1.82 24.87 -11.70
CA PRO A 168 -3.08 25.62 -11.73
C PRO A 168 -4.07 24.93 -12.68
N ASN A 169 -5.13 24.36 -12.09
CA ASN A 169 -6.13 23.57 -12.79
C ASN A 169 -7.19 24.51 -13.41
N PRO A 170 -7.53 24.40 -14.70
CA PRO A 170 -8.64 25.13 -15.30
C PRO A 170 -9.98 24.81 -14.62
N ALA A 171 -10.91 25.75 -14.70
CA ALA A 171 -12.18 25.76 -13.97
C ALA A 171 -12.92 24.41 -14.03
N PRO A 172 -13.37 23.87 -12.88
CA PRO A 172 -14.00 22.55 -12.82
C PRO A 172 -15.33 22.57 -13.55
N SER A 173 -15.41 21.79 -14.64
CA SER A 173 -16.69 21.35 -15.19
C SER A 173 -17.48 20.61 -14.10
N PRO A 174 -18.82 20.72 -14.03
CA PRO A 174 -19.62 20.10 -12.99
C PRO A 174 -19.43 18.58 -13.00
N SER A 175 -18.63 18.09 -12.06
CA SER A 175 -18.33 16.67 -11.88
C SER A 175 -19.64 15.93 -11.60
N PRO A 176 -19.95 14.84 -12.31
CA PRO A 176 -21.12 14.03 -11.99
C PRO A 176 -21.00 13.53 -10.55
N SER A 177 -22.05 13.75 -9.75
CA SER A 177 -22.12 13.28 -8.37
C SER A 177 -21.75 11.80 -8.29
N PRO A 178 -20.84 11.38 -7.41
CA PRO A 178 -20.36 10.01 -7.36
C PRO A 178 -21.54 9.07 -7.08
N ALA A 179 -21.81 8.17 -8.03
CA ALA A 179 -22.87 7.18 -7.89
C ALA A 179 -22.67 6.39 -6.59
N LEU A 180 -23.71 6.29 -5.77
CA LEU A 180 -23.70 5.52 -4.53
C LEU A 180 -23.47 4.05 -4.86
N LEU A 181 -22.25 3.56 -4.59
CA LEU A 181 -21.90 2.15 -4.76
C LEU A 181 -22.74 1.29 -3.82
N THR A 182 -23.33 0.23 -4.35
CA THR A 182 -24.10 -0.74 -3.56
C THR A 182 -23.18 -1.49 -2.57
N ALA A 183 -23.77 -2.16 -1.58
CA ALA A 183 -23.00 -2.98 -0.65
C ALA A 183 -22.24 -4.11 -1.37
N ASN A 184 -22.84 -4.68 -2.42
CA ASN A 184 -22.22 -5.73 -3.22
C ASN A 184 -21.05 -5.19 -4.06
N ASP A 185 -21.15 -3.98 -4.60
CA ASP A 185 -20.04 -3.33 -5.30
C ASP A 185 -18.85 -3.08 -4.38
N LYS A 186 -19.11 -2.67 -3.13
CA LYS A 186 -18.05 -2.48 -2.14
C LYS A 186 -17.34 -3.78 -1.82
N LEU A 187 -18.10 -4.88 -1.67
CA LEU A 187 -17.53 -6.21 -1.47
C LEU A 187 -16.72 -6.69 -2.68
N TYR A 188 -17.23 -6.45 -3.89
CA TYR A 188 -16.51 -6.79 -5.12
C TYR A 188 -15.22 -5.97 -5.29
N LYS A 189 -15.23 -4.67 -5.00
CA LYS A 189 -14.02 -3.83 -4.98
C LYS A 189 -13.00 -4.28 -3.94
N LEU A 190 -13.46 -4.70 -2.76
CA LEU A 190 -12.59 -5.28 -1.74
C LEU A 190 -11.97 -6.60 -2.22
N HIS A 191 -12.76 -7.45 -2.88
CA HIS A 191 -12.28 -8.67 -3.52
C HIS A 191 -11.21 -8.37 -4.57
N GLN A 192 -11.46 -7.46 -5.51
CA GLN A 192 -10.48 -7.03 -6.51
C GLN A 192 -9.18 -6.52 -5.87
N THR A 193 -9.29 -5.71 -4.81
CA THR A 193 -8.12 -5.18 -4.08
C THR A 193 -7.30 -6.29 -3.44
N LYS A 194 -7.97 -7.27 -2.83
CA LYS A 194 -7.33 -8.46 -2.25
C LYS A 194 -6.67 -9.33 -3.30
N THR A 195 -7.34 -9.54 -4.44
CA THR A 195 -6.78 -10.34 -5.55
C THR A 195 -5.52 -9.67 -6.09
N ARG A 196 -5.55 -8.35 -6.33
CA ARG A 196 -4.41 -7.56 -6.80
C ARG A 196 -3.22 -7.58 -5.82
N SER A 197 -3.46 -7.49 -4.51
CA SER A 197 -2.38 -7.42 -3.51
C SER A 197 -1.68 -8.75 -3.29
N LEU A 198 -2.40 -9.87 -3.47
CA LEU A 198 -1.89 -11.21 -3.26
C LEU A 198 -1.43 -11.90 -4.56
N ALA A 199 -1.74 -11.33 -5.72
CA ALA A 199 -1.40 -11.92 -7.01
C ALA A 199 0.11 -11.88 -7.29
N ARG A 200 0.65 -13.01 -7.75
CA ARG A 200 2.03 -13.13 -8.23
C ARG A 200 2.11 -12.88 -9.73
N PRO A 201 3.13 -12.17 -10.23
CA PRO A 201 3.29 -11.98 -11.67
C PRO A 201 3.47 -13.32 -12.39
N LEU A 202 2.71 -13.52 -13.48
CA LEU A 202 2.95 -14.63 -14.40
C LEU A 202 4.21 -14.38 -15.22
N ASP A 203 4.41 -13.13 -15.64
CA ASP A 203 5.65 -12.62 -16.24
C ASP A 203 6.12 -11.40 -15.43
N ALA A 204 7.32 -11.49 -14.85
CA ALA A 204 7.89 -10.42 -14.04
C ALA A 204 8.27 -9.17 -14.87
N LYS A 205 8.38 -9.30 -16.19
CA LYS A 205 8.76 -8.20 -17.10
C LYS A 205 7.57 -7.30 -17.46
N VAL A 206 6.34 -7.78 -17.27
CA VAL A 206 5.15 -7.03 -17.67
C VAL A 206 4.66 -6.13 -16.52
N PRO A 207 4.48 -4.82 -16.77
CA PRO A 207 3.93 -3.90 -15.79
C PRO A 207 2.52 -4.30 -15.31
N ARG A 208 2.19 -3.96 -14.05
CA ARG A 208 0.91 -4.32 -13.42
C ARG A 208 -0.30 -3.59 -14.03
N ASP A 209 -0.09 -2.40 -14.57
CA ASP A 209 -1.10 -1.60 -15.28
C ASP A 209 -1.48 -2.23 -16.63
N LYS A 210 -0.61 -3.08 -17.19
CA LYS A 210 -0.86 -3.83 -18.43
C LYS A 210 -1.26 -5.29 -18.17
N SER A 211 -1.76 -5.57 -16.97
CA SER A 211 -2.09 -6.92 -16.52
C SER A 211 -3.41 -6.94 -15.73
N ALA A 212 -4.16 -8.04 -15.83
CA ALA A 212 -5.31 -8.32 -14.98
C ALA A 212 -4.90 -9.23 -13.80
N ALA A 213 -5.37 -8.92 -12.59
CA ALA A 213 -5.20 -9.81 -11.44
C ALA A 213 -6.41 -10.74 -11.32
N LEU A 214 -6.19 -12.05 -11.41
CA LEU A 214 -7.25 -13.05 -11.39
C LEU A 214 -6.93 -14.18 -10.40
N GLU A 215 -7.97 -14.93 -10.03
CA GLU A 215 -7.81 -16.17 -9.28
C GLU A 215 -7.82 -17.36 -10.25
N PHE A 216 -6.98 -18.36 -9.98
CA PHE A 216 -6.84 -19.57 -10.77
C PHE A 216 -7.10 -20.79 -9.88
N VAL A 217 -7.95 -21.71 -10.36
CA VAL A 217 -8.39 -22.91 -9.64
C VAL A 217 -8.50 -24.10 -10.58
N VAL A 218 -8.28 -25.30 -10.08
CA VAL A 218 -8.53 -26.56 -10.79
C VAL A 218 -9.81 -27.20 -10.22
N ASP A 219 -10.76 -27.53 -11.10
CA ASP A 219 -11.99 -28.23 -10.77
C ASP A 219 -12.12 -29.55 -11.54
N GLU A 220 -11.64 -30.63 -10.94
CA GLU A 220 -11.73 -31.97 -11.54
C GLU A 220 -13.21 -32.39 -11.66
N GLY A 221 -13.69 -32.52 -12.89
CA GLY A 221 -15.09 -32.89 -13.22
C GLY A 221 -16.09 -31.73 -13.26
N GLY A 222 -15.69 -30.50 -12.94
CA GLY A 222 -16.53 -29.31 -13.13
C GLY A 222 -17.75 -29.22 -12.21
N ALA A 223 -17.88 -30.09 -11.21
CA ALA A 223 -19.04 -30.15 -10.34
C ALA A 223 -19.27 -28.84 -9.57
N ARG A 224 -18.20 -28.13 -9.16
CA ARG A 224 -18.33 -26.85 -8.47
C ARG A 224 -18.82 -25.76 -9.41
N VAL A 225 -18.31 -25.72 -10.63
CA VAL A 225 -18.80 -24.76 -11.64
C VAL A 225 -20.27 -25.01 -11.94
N ARG A 226 -20.68 -26.27 -12.20
CA ARG A 226 -22.09 -26.63 -12.46
C ARG A 226 -23.01 -26.29 -11.28
N THR A 227 -22.57 -26.57 -10.04
CA THR A 227 -23.33 -26.23 -8.82
C THR A 227 -23.50 -24.71 -8.67
N TRP A 228 -22.44 -23.95 -8.91
CA TRP A 228 -22.49 -22.49 -8.83
C TRP A 228 -23.40 -21.88 -9.91
N LEU A 229 -23.33 -22.40 -11.15
CA LEU A 229 -24.21 -22.02 -12.25
C LEU A 229 -25.69 -22.32 -11.92
N ALA A 230 -25.97 -23.44 -11.24
CA ALA A 230 -27.31 -23.80 -10.77
C ALA A 230 -27.82 -22.93 -9.59
N GLY A 231 -27.11 -21.85 -9.23
CA GLY A 231 -27.48 -20.97 -8.12
C GLY A 231 -26.99 -21.46 -6.74
N GLY A 232 -26.23 -22.56 -6.71
CA GLY A 232 -25.66 -23.11 -5.48
C GLY A 232 -24.59 -22.20 -4.88
N GLY A 233 -24.98 -21.41 -3.88
CA GLY A 233 -24.07 -20.69 -2.98
C GLY A 233 -23.12 -19.71 -3.68
N LYS A 234 -22.02 -19.37 -2.99
CA LYS A 234 -20.91 -18.58 -3.53
C LYS A 234 -19.88 -19.54 -4.13
N TYR A 235 -19.28 -19.18 -5.26
CA TYR A 235 -18.10 -19.91 -5.74
C TYR A 235 -16.97 -19.67 -4.73
N ALA A 236 -16.78 -20.61 -3.80
CA ALA A 236 -15.83 -20.51 -2.71
C ALA A 236 -14.71 -21.55 -2.93
N PRO A 237 -13.68 -21.22 -3.73
CA PRO A 237 -12.64 -22.18 -4.07
C PRO A 237 -11.84 -22.65 -2.85
N THR A 238 -11.87 -21.90 -1.74
CA THR A 238 -11.04 -22.12 -0.55
C THR A 238 -11.55 -23.15 0.45
N ALA A 239 -12.86 -23.40 0.59
CA ALA A 239 -13.35 -24.19 1.73
C ALA A 239 -13.43 -25.69 1.43
N ALA A 240 -13.95 -26.07 0.25
CA ALA A 240 -14.07 -27.47 -0.15
C ALA A 240 -12.83 -28.02 -0.87
N GLY A 241 -12.05 -27.14 -1.53
CA GLY A 241 -10.90 -27.57 -2.33
C GLY A 241 -9.79 -28.23 -1.52
N ALA A 242 -9.58 -27.75 -0.29
CA ALA A 242 -8.60 -28.31 0.65
C ALA A 242 -8.89 -29.78 1.01
N ALA A 243 -10.15 -30.23 0.97
CA ALA A 243 -10.54 -31.60 1.29
C ALA A 243 -10.33 -32.60 0.13
N ILE A 244 -10.32 -32.11 -1.11
CA ILE A 244 -10.19 -32.94 -2.33
C ILE A 244 -8.77 -32.83 -2.92
N GLY A 245 -7.81 -32.25 -2.19
CA GLY A 245 -6.45 -32.03 -2.68
C GLY A 245 -6.33 -30.99 -3.80
N THR A 246 -7.43 -30.39 -4.24
CA THR A 246 -7.38 -29.25 -5.18
C THR A 246 -6.82 -28.04 -4.43
N GLY A 247 -5.62 -27.63 -4.86
CA GLY A 247 -4.83 -26.62 -4.16
C GLY A 247 -5.60 -25.33 -3.86
N LYS A 248 -5.15 -24.63 -2.81
CA LYS A 248 -5.58 -23.27 -2.49
C LYS A 248 -5.59 -22.42 -3.78
N PRO A 249 -6.64 -21.62 -4.05
CA PRO A 249 -6.68 -20.76 -5.24
C PRO A 249 -5.41 -19.93 -5.34
N GLU A 250 -4.77 -20.01 -6.49
CA GLU A 250 -3.62 -19.19 -6.79
C GLU A 250 -4.08 -17.85 -7.35
N ARG A 251 -3.39 -16.78 -6.97
CA ARG A 251 -3.68 -15.44 -7.50
C ARG A 251 -2.53 -15.03 -8.38
N ILE A 252 -2.85 -14.62 -9.60
CA ILE A 252 -1.83 -14.34 -10.62
C ILE A 252 -2.14 -13.04 -11.38
N TRP A 253 -1.09 -12.33 -11.78
CA TRP A 253 -1.20 -11.24 -12.74
C TRP A 253 -0.96 -11.78 -14.15
N VAL A 254 -1.95 -11.62 -15.01
CA VAL A 254 -1.89 -12.05 -16.41
C VAL A 254 -1.76 -10.83 -17.31
N PRO A 255 -0.71 -10.74 -18.15
CA PRO A 255 -0.57 -9.69 -19.15
C PRO A 255 -1.78 -9.61 -20.07
N HIS A 256 -2.32 -8.40 -20.32
CA HIS A 256 -3.46 -8.22 -21.22
C HIS A 256 -3.16 -8.72 -22.65
N ALA A 257 -1.94 -8.52 -23.13
CA ALA A 257 -1.49 -8.95 -24.45
C ALA A 257 -1.18 -10.47 -24.55
N MET A 258 -1.33 -11.25 -23.47
CA MET A 258 -1.06 -12.69 -23.52
C MET A 258 -2.16 -13.40 -24.31
N PRO A 259 -1.84 -14.17 -25.37
CA PRO A 259 -2.85 -14.96 -26.09
C PRO A 259 -3.52 -15.99 -25.18
N GLY A 260 -4.81 -16.24 -25.38
CA GLY A 260 -5.61 -17.19 -24.60
C GLY A 260 -5.00 -18.60 -24.57
N GLY A 261 -4.51 -19.09 -25.71
CA GLY A 261 -3.77 -20.35 -25.80
C GLY A 261 -2.54 -20.39 -24.90
N LYS A 262 -1.71 -19.34 -24.91
CA LYS A 262 -0.53 -19.26 -24.05
C LYS A 262 -0.90 -19.18 -22.57
N LEU A 263 -1.95 -18.45 -22.23
CA LEU A 263 -2.48 -18.42 -20.86
C LEU A 263 -2.90 -19.83 -20.42
N PHE A 264 -3.69 -20.52 -21.23
CA PHE A 264 -4.14 -21.89 -20.98
C PHE A 264 -2.98 -22.86 -20.75
N ASP A 265 -1.98 -22.86 -21.63
CA ASP A 265 -0.76 -23.69 -21.50
C ASP A 265 -0.02 -23.43 -20.20
N THR A 266 0.10 -22.15 -19.83
CA THR A 266 0.81 -21.74 -18.60
C THR A 266 0.05 -22.19 -17.36
N LEU A 267 -1.28 -22.13 -17.38
CA LEU A 267 -2.12 -22.63 -16.28
C LEU A 267 -2.04 -24.14 -16.14
N ILE A 268 -2.07 -24.90 -17.26
CA ILE A 268 -1.89 -26.36 -17.25
C ILE A 268 -0.53 -26.73 -16.64
N ALA A 269 0.54 -26.06 -17.06
CA ALA A 269 1.88 -26.30 -16.55
C ALA A 269 1.97 -26.02 -15.04
N ARG A 270 1.37 -24.92 -14.56
CA ARG A 270 1.31 -24.59 -13.13
C ARG A 270 0.48 -25.59 -12.32
N ALA A 271 -0.63 -26.06 -12.90
CA ALA A 271 -1.47 -27.09 -12.32
C ALA A 271 -0.82 -28.48 -12.30
N LYS A 272 0.33 -28.65 -12.96
CA LYS A 272 0.99 -29.95 -13.19
C LYS A 272 0.05 -30.97 -13.84
N MET A 273 -0.83 -30.50 -14.72
CA MET A 273 -1.79 -31.35 -15.44
C MET A 273 -1.18 -31.83 -16.76
N SER A 274 -1.40 -33.11 -17.10
CA SER A 274 -1.05 -33.64 -18.43
C SER A 274 -2.14 -33.32 -19.44
N ARG A 275 -1.74 -33.00 -20.68
CA ARG A 275 -2.63 -32.86 -21.84
C ARG A 275 -3.03 -34.18 -22.47
N ALA A 276 -2.27 -35.24 -22.23
CA ALA A 276 -2.47 -36.50 -22.95
C ALA A 276 -3.81 -37.15 -22.58
N GLY A 277 -4.71 -37.28 -23.55
CA GLY A 277 -5.95 -38.07 -23.43
C GLY A 277 -7.08 -37.43 -22.63
N LEU A 278 -6.99 -36.17 -22.22
CA LEU A 278 -8.03 -35.50 -21.44
C LEU A 278 -8.54 -34.25 -22.15
N GLN A 279 -9.86 -34.15 -22.32
CA GLN A 279 -10.51 -32.91 -22.72
C GLN A 279 -10.41 -31.91 -21.56
N LEU A 280 -9.53 -30.93 -21.70
CA LEU A 280 -9.35 -29.84 -20.74
C LEU A 280 -10.00 -28.58 -21.29
N ALA A 281 -10.78 -27.89 -20.47
CA ALA A 281 -11.32 -26.58 -20.75
C ALA A 281 -10.88 -25.58 -19.68
N ALA A 282 -10.62 -24.33 -20.07
CA ALA A 282 -10.53 -23.21 -19.15
C ALA A 282 -11.84 -22.42 -19.24
N LEU A 283 -12.47 -22.20 -18.08
CA LEU A 283 -13.68 -21.41 -17.98
C LEU A 283 -13.39 -20.12 -17.21
N VAL A 284 -13.87 -19.01 -17.74
CA VAL A 284 -13.83 -17.70 -17.08
C VAL A 284 -15.15 -17.49 -16.35
N ILE A 285 -15.06 -17.29 -15.03
CA ILE A 285 -16.21 -17.01 -14.16
C ILE A 285 -16.11 -15.57 -13.69
N SER A 286 -17.11 -14.76 -14.02
CA SER A 286 -17.21 -13.39 -13.50
C SER A 286 -17.98 -13.36 -12.18
N LEU A 287 -17.39 -12.71 -11.17
CA LEU A 287 -17.98 -12.53 -9.84
C LEU A 287 -18.59 -11.13 -9.65
N ARG A 288 -18.88 -10.43 -10.75
CA ARG A 288 -19.52 -9.11 -10.70
C ARG A 288 -20.92 -9.24 -10.09
N PRO A 289 -21.32 -8.35 -9.18
CA PRO A 289 -22.56 -8.51 -8.43
C PRO A 289 -23.83 -8.37 -9.29
N ASP A 290 -23.76 -7.58 -10.35
CA ASP A 290 -24.91 -7.30 -11.23
C ASP A 290 -24.89 -8.15 -12.51
N ALA A 291 -23.83 -8.93 -12.75
CA ALA A 291 -23.75 -9.79 -13.91
C ALA A 291 -24.48 -11.12 -13.63
N PRO A 292 -25.19 -11.68 -14.63
CA PRO A 292 -25.72 -13.02 -14.50
C PRO A 292 -24.58 -14.02 -14.27
N ARG A 293 -24.86 -15.07 -13.50
CA ARG A 293 -23.89 -16.15 -13.29
C ARG A 293 -23.62 -16.83 -14.61
N ALA A 294 -22.42 -16.63 -15.14
CA ALA A 294 -21.98 -17.21 -16.39
C ALA A 294 -20.58 -17.80 -16.23
N ALA A 295 -20.33 -18.89 -16.94
CA ALA A 295 -19.02 -19.47 -17.14
C ALA A 295 -18.78 -19.52 -18.66
N THR A 296 -17.87 -18.68 -19.15
CA THR A 296 -17.55 -18.62 -20.58
C THR A 296 -16.28 -19.41 -20.86
N PRO A 297 -16.25 -20.30 -21.87
CA PRO A 297 -15.01 -20.93 -22.30
C PRO A 297 -13.97 -19.87 -22.69
N LEU A 298 -12.72 -20.06 -22.27
CA LEU A 298 -11.60 -19.23 -22.68
C LEU A 298 -11.33 -19.48 -24.16
N ASP A 299 -11.52 -18.46 -24.98
CA ASP A 299 -11.14 -18.46 -26.39
C ASP A 299 -9.61 -18.44 -26.48
N LEU A 300 -9.03 -19.47 -27.09
CA LEU A 300 -7.59 -19.63 -27.20
C LEU A 300 -6.96 -18.69 -28.24
N THR A 301 -7.78 -18.09 -29.11
CA THR A 301 -7.33 -17.20 -30.19
C THR A 301 -7.27 -15.73 -29.77
N LEU A 302 -8.15 -15.31 -28.87
CA LEU A 302 -8.23 -13.93 -28.39
C LEU A 302 -7.19 -13.63 -27.29
N SER A 303 -6.93 -12.35 -27.05
CA SER A 303 -6.02 -11.94 -25.98
C SER A 303 -6.69 -12.08 -24.60
N ALA A 304 -5.90 -12.29 -23.56
CA ALA A 304 -6.41 -12.38 -22.20
C ALA A 304 -7.13 -11.08 -21.78
N GLY A 305 -6.62 -9.91 -22.19
CA GLY A 305 -7.23 -8.63 -21.83
C GLY A 305 -8.63 -8.38 -22.38
N GLU A 306 -8.99 -9.05 -23.47
CA GLU A 306 -10.33 -8.98 -24.06
C GLU A 306 -11.35 -9.87 -23.32
N GLN A 307 -10.86 -10.93 -22.66
CA GLN A 307 -11.71 -11.98 -22.11
C GLN A 307 -11.77 -11.98 -20.58
N VAL A 308 -10.72 -11.50 -19.91
CA VAL A 308 -10.60 -11.53 -18.45
C VAL A 308 -10.42 -10.14 -17.87
N THR A 309 -11.13 -9.89 -16.78
CA THR A 309 -11.02 -8.65 -16.02
C THR A 309 -10.53 -8.92 -14.60
N SER A 310 -10.00 -7.89 -13.94
CA SER A 310 -9.45 -8.06 -12.60
C SER A 310 -10.55 -8.49 -11.62
N GLY A 311 -10.29 -9.56 -10.88
CA GLY A 311 -11.24 -10.18 -9.96
C GLY A 311 -12.07 -11.33 -10.55
N ASP A 312 -11.92 -11.64 -11.83
CA ASP A 312 -12.48 -12.87 -12.40
C ASP A 312 -11.71 -14.11 -11.92
N VAL A 313 -12.33 -15.28 -12.07
CA VAL A 313 -11.76 -16.59 -11.71
C VAL A 313 -11.64 -17.44 -12.96
N ILE A 314 -10.44 -17.96 -13.22
CA ILE A 314 -10.23 -18.97 -14.26
C ILE A 314 -10.24 -20.35 -13.60
N VAL A 315 -11.10 -21.22 -14.10
CA VAL A 315 -11.23 -22.60 -13.62
C VAL A 315 -10.78 -23.55 -14.73
N LEU A 316 -9.77 -24.37 -14.46
CA LEU A 316 -9.41 -25.49 -15.33
C LEU A 316 -10.28 -26.69 -14.97
N VAL A 317 -11.01 -27.19 -15.97
CA VAL A 317 -11.96 -28.29 -15.82
C VAL A 317 -11.59 -29.45 -16.76
N ARG A 318 -11.75 -30.69 -16.27
CA ARG A 318 -11.64 -31.92 -17.07
C ARG A 318 -13.04 -32.37 -17.52
N GLY A 319 -13.18 -32.73 -18.79
CA GLY A 319 -14.43 -33.26 -19.36
C GLY A 319 -15.56 -32.24 -19.36
N TRP A 320 -15.26 -30.98 -19.69
CA TRP A 320 -16.31 -29.97 -19.83
C TRP A 320 -16.96 -30.09 -21.21
N GLU A 321 -18.02 -30.89 -21.25
CA GLU A 321 -19.03 -30.91 -22.32
C GLU A 321 -20.18 -29.96 -21.98
#